data_AF-A0A7J3VFN0-F1
#
_entry.id   AF-A0A7J3VFN0-F1
#
_cell.length_a   1.000
_cell.length_b   1.000
_cell.length_c   1.000
_cell.angle_alpha   90.00
_cell.angle_beta   90.00
_cell.angle_gamma   90.00
#
_symmetry.space_group_name_H-M   'P 1'
#
loop_
_entity.id
_entity.type
_entity.pdbx_description
1 polymer ?
#
loop_
_entity_poly.entity_id
_entity_poly.type
_entity_poly.pdbx_seq_one_letter_code
_entity_poly.pdbx_strand_id
1 'polypeptide(L)'
;MNGIHWYIRNQQQKDNLLESINNQDIGEHGFLCKLEFGTRTLQQNSAMYKYFQLLADALNEAGMEIHMEYLGKTAEIPWTPTAVKERLWLPIMQSMFDIKSTAKLDRKQVSEVYEVLSRWLATEKSILVD
;
A
#
# COMPACT_ATOMS: atom_id res chain seq x y z
N MET A 1 -21.59 3.55 -7.33
CA MET A 1 -21.85 2.22 -7.92
C MET A 1 -21.18 1.18 -7.03
N ASN A 2 -21.96 0.33 -6.36
CA ASN A 2 -21.41 -0.76 -5.55
C ASN A 2 -21.03 -1.92 -6.49
N GLY A 3 -19.74 -2.11 -6.75
CA GLY A 3 -19.24 -3.20 -7.57
C GLY A 3 -19.03 -4.46 -6.74
N ILE A 4 -19.48 -5.61 -7.25
CA ILE A 4 -19.12 -6.91 -6.67
C ILE A 4 -17.76 -7.31 -7.25
N HIS A 5 -16.77 -7.50 -6.39
CA HIS A 5 -15.42 -7.90 -6.79
C HIS A 5 -15.20 -9.37 -6.49
N TRP A 6 -14.93 -10.16 -7.52
CA TRP A 6 -14.57 -11.57 -7.40
C TRP A 6 -13.07 -11.75 -7.55
N TYR A 7 -12.49 -12.62 -6.74
CA TYR A 7 -11.08 -12.92 -6.78
C TYR A 7 -10.86 -14.40 -7.12
N ILE A 8 -10.46 -14.65 -8.37
CA ILE A 8 -10.40 -15.98 -8.96
C ILE A 8 -8.94 -16.46 -9.00
N ARG A 9 -8.63 -17.51 -8.25
CA ARG A 9 -7.32 -18.16 -8.19
C ARG A 9 -7.34 -19.62 -8.64
N ASN A 10 -8.52 -20.23 -8.75
CA ASN A 10 -8.68 -21.64 -9.11
C ASN A 10 -9.95 -21.87 -9.95
N GLN A 11 -10.05 -23.08 -10.50
CA GLN A 11 -11.16 -23.47 -11.38
C GLN A 11 -12.52 -23.40 -10.66
N GLN A 12 -12.61 -23.84 -9.40
CA GLN A 12 -13.85 -23.78 -8.63
C GLN A 12 -14.38 -22.34 -8.46
N GLN A 13 -13.49 -21.38 -8.22
CA GLN A 13 -13.87 -19.96 -8.09
C GLN A 13 -14.34 -19.38 -9.42
N LYS A 14 -13.81 -19.87 -10.54
CA LYS A 14 -14.28 -19.49 -11.88
C LYS A 14 -15.68 -20.03 -12.13
N ASP A 15 -15.92 -21.29 -11.78
CA ASP A 15 -17.22 -21.93 -11.98
C ASP A 15 -18.30 -21.25 -11.13
N ASN A 16 -17.99 -20.90 -9.88
CA ASN A 16 -18.90 -20.14 -9.02
C ASN A 16 -19.23 -18.74 -9.55
N LEU A 17 -18.26 -18.05 -10.17
CA LEU A 17 -18.51 -16.76 -10.82
C LEU A 17 -19.47 -16.92 -12.00
N LEU A 18 -19.26 -17.93 -12.85
CA LEU A 18 -20.11 -18.19 -14.00
C LEU A 18 -21.54 -18.49 -13.56
N GLU A 19 -21.72 -19.28 -12.51
CA GLU A 19 -23.02 -19.56 -11.91
C GLU A 19 -23.69 -18.27 -11.40
N SER A 20 -22.94 -17.40 -10.70
CA SER A 20 -23.45 -16.12 -10.23
C SER A 20 -23.88 -15.18 -11.36
N ILE A 21 -23.14 -15.14 -12.48
CA ILE A 21 -23.49 -14.32 -13.65
C ILE A 21 -24.73 -14.88 -14.34
N ASN A 22 -24.80 -16.21 -14.51
CA ASN A 22 -25.91 -16.85 -15.20
C ASN A 22 -27.24 -16.70 -14.44
N ASN A 23 -27.18 -16.65 -13.11
CA ASN A 23 -28.37 -16.52 -12.26
C ASN A 23 -28.78 -15.06 -12.01
N GLN A 24 -28.05 -14.08 -12.57
CA GLN A 24 -28.33 -12.66 -12.35
C GLN A 24 -29.25 -12.10 -13.45
N ASP A 25 -30.34 -11.45 -13.04
CA ASP A 25 -31.27 -10.80 -13.97
C ASP A 25 -30.63 -9.58 -14.63
N ILE A 26 -30.73 -9.49 -15.95
CA ILE A 26 -30.17 -8.39 -16.75
C ILE A 26 -31.22 -7.27 -16.76
N GLY A 27 -31.12 -6.35 -15.80
CA GLY A 27 -31.97 -5.16 -15.77
C GLY A 27 -31.81 -4.28 -17.04
N GLU A 28 -32.68 -3.28 -17.19
CA GLU A 28 -32.82 -2.43 -18.40
C GLU A 28 -31.50 -1.81 -18.93
N HIS A 29 -30.52 -1.58 -18.06
CA HIS A 29 -29.22 -0.99 -18.41
C HIS A 29 -28.05 -1.99 -18.42
N GLY A 30 -28.32 -3.28 -18.24
CA GLY A 30 -27.31 -4.34 -18.17
C GLY A 30 -26.34 -4.20 -16.99
N PHE A 31 -25.25 -4.94 -17.02
CA PHE A 31 -24.16 -4.83 -16.06
C PHE A 31 -22.80 -4.68 -16.76
N LEU A 32 -21.90 -3.91 -16.16
CA LEU A 32 -20.54 -3.73 -16.65
C LEU A 32 -19.60 -4.71 -15.96
N CYS A 33 -19.06 -5.66 -16.72
CA CYS A 33 -18.03 -6.59 -16.25
C CYS A 33 -16.63 -6.04 -16.58
N LYS A 34 -15.76 -5.94 -15.57
CA LYS A 34 -14.34 -5.63 -15.75
C LYS A 34 -13.49 -6.83 -15.31
N LEU A 35 -12.74 -7.40 -16.24
CA LEU A 35 -11.76 -8.45 -15.95
C LEU A 35 -10.37 -7.83 -15.87
N GLU A 36 -9.80 -7.81 -14.66
CA GLU A 36 -8.44 -7.34 -14.42
C GLU A 36 -7.52 -8.52 -14.12
N PHE A 37 -6.57 -8.80 -15.02
CA PHE A 37 -5.54 -9.81 -14.81
C PHE A 37 -4.36 -9.15 -14.09
N GLY A 38 -4.24 -9.40 -12.79
CA GLY A 38 -3.22 -8.73 -11.98
C GLY A 38 -1.80 -9.20 -12.27
N THR A 39 -0.88 -8.25 -12.48
CA THR A 39 0.58 -8.45 -12.32
C THR A 39 1.05 -8.39 -10.86
N ARG A 40 0.11 -8.33 -9.90
CA ARG A 40 0.38 -8.42 -8.44
C ARG A 40 -0.89 -8.66 -7.66
N THR A 41 -0.84 -9.52 -6.66
CA THR A 41 -1.99 -9.81 -5.79
C THR A 41 -2.30 -8.62 -4.89
N LEU A 42 -3.58 -8.25 -4.78
CA LEU A 42 -4.12 -7.18 -3.89
C LEU A 42 -3.61 -7.30 -2.43
N GLN A 43 -3.23 -8.51 -2.00
CA GLN A 43 -2.66 -8.79 -0.69
C GLN A 43 -1.27 -8.15 -0.44
N GLN A 44 -0.51 -7.80 -1.49
CA GLN A 44 0.82 -7.21 -1.30
C GLN A 44 0.77 -5.70 -1.02
N ASN A 45 -0.20 -4.99 -1.59
CA ASN A 45 -0.44 -3.59 -1.25
C ASN A 45 -0.95 -3.43 0.20
N SER A 46 -1.66 -4.44 0.72
CA SER A 46 -2.13 -4.46 2.11
C SER A 46 -0.97 -4.52 3.11
N ALA A 47 0.08 -5.29 2.84
CA ALA A 47 1.22 -5.43 3.75
C ALA A 47 2.04 -4.14 3.88
N MET A 48 2.38 -3.48 2.76
CA MET A 48 3.11 -2.22 2.79
C MET A 48 2.30 -1.12 3.51
N TYR A 49 1.01 -1.01 3.20
CA TYR A 49 0.17 -0.01 3.87
C TYR A 49 0.06 -0.27 5.37
N LYS A 50 -0.07 -1.54 5.78
CA LYS A 50 -0.05 -1.93 7.20
C LYS A 50 1.27 -1.55 7.87
N TYR A 51 2.40 -1.80 7.22
CA TYR A 51 3.71 -1.37 7.72
C TYR A 51 3.80 0.15 7.87
N PHE A 52 3.31 0.92 6.89
CA PHE A 52 3.31 2.39 6.99
C PHE A 52 2.46 2.90 8.14
N GLN A 53 1.36 2.20 8.46
CA GLN A 53 0.54 2.51 9.63
C GLN A 53 1.31 2.25 10.92
N LEU A 54 1.84 1.03 11.10
CA LEU A 54 2.60 0.67 12.29
C LEU A 54 3.80 1.59 12.51
N LEU A 55 4.49 1.95 11.44
CA LEU A 55 5.60 2.88 11.52
C LEU A 55 5.14 4.29 11.89
N ALA A 56 4.06 4.81 11.27
CA ALA A 56 3.53 6.11 11.65
C ALA A 56 3.17 6.17 13.14
N ASP A 57 2.52 5.13 13.65
CA ASP A 57 2.15 5.03 15.06
C ASP A 57 3.39 5.00 15.96
N ALA A 58 4.41 4.19 15.64
CA ALA A 58 5.65 4.14 16.40
C ALA A 58 6.43 5.46 16.39
N LEU A 59 6.46 6.17 15.26
CA LEU A 59 7.10 7.49 15.16
C LEU A 59 6.37 8.52 16.04
N ASN A 60 5.03 8.49 16.05
CA ASN A 60 4.21 9.36 16.88
C ASN A 60 4.36 9.04 18.38
N GLU A 61 4.39 7.76 18.75
CA GLU A 61 4.62 7.30 20.14
C GLU A 61 6.01 7.69 20.65
N ALA A 62 7.01 7.72 19.77
CA ALA A 62 8.34 8.24 20.07
C ALA A 62 8.41 9.78 20.17
N GLY A 63 7.27 10.48 20.01
CA GLY A 63 7.19 11.93 20.06
C GLY A 63 7.83 12.62 18.85
N MET A 64 8.00 11.91 17.73
CA MET A 64 8.48 12.54 16.50
C MET A 64 7.34 13.16 15.73
N GLU A 65 7.62 14.35 15.21
CA GLU A 65 6.67 15.12 14.42
C GLU A 65 7.28 15.48 13.07
N ILE A 66 6.41 15.72 12.11
CA ILE A 66 6.80 16.19 10.80
C ILE A 66 6.76 17.71 10.83
N HIS A 67 7.89 18.32 10.52
CA HIS A 67 7.94 19.75 10.22
C HIS A 67 7.45 19.98 8.79
N MET A 68 6.36 20.72 8.67
CA MET A 68 5.82 21.19 7.40
C MET A 68 5.97 22.70 7.34
N GLU A 69 6.80 23.16 6.40
CA GLU A 69 6.90 24.58 6.10
C GLU A 69 5.75 25.00 5.19
N TYR A 70 4.99 26.01 5.61
CA TYR A 70 3.96 26.64 4.81
C TYR A 70 3.98 28.15 5.02
N LEU A 71 4.22 28.89 3.93
CA LEU A 71 4.29 30.36 3.93
C LEU A 71 5.25 30.94 5.00
N GLY A 72 6.41 30.32 5.18
CA GLY A 72 7.42 30.76 6.14
C GLY A 72 7.11 30.45 7.61
N LYS A 73 6.09 29.62 7.87
CA LYS A 73 5.78 29.09 9.19
C LYS A 73 5.96 27.59 9.19
N THR A 74 6.55 27.07 10.26
CA THR A 74 6.67 25.63 10.49
C THR A 74 5.50 25.18 11.33
N ALA A 75 4.71 24.25 10.79
CA ALA A 75 3.72 23.51 11.56
C ALA A 75 4.28 22.12 11.87
N GLU A 76 4.12 21.69 13.11
CA GLU A 76 4.34 20.32 13.54
C GLU A 76 3.05 19.52 13.31
N ILE A 77 3.15 18.45 12.55
CA ILE A 77 2.03 17.56 12.25
C ILE A 77 2.41 16.10 12.58
N PRO A 78 1.46 15.27 13.03
CA PRO A 78 1.74 13.88 13.32
C PRO A 78 2.10 13.11 12.05
N TRP A 79 2.86 12.03 12.23
CA TRP A 79 3.10 11.05 11.17
C TRP A 79 1.81 10.37 10.75
N THR A 80 1.65 10.26 9.44
CA THR A 80 0.57 9.51 8.80
C THR A 80 1.16 8.44 7.89
N PRO A 81 0.42 7.37 7.55
CA PRO A 81 0.90 6.36 6.61
C PRO A 81 1.33 6.95 5.26
N THR A 82 0.62 7.98 4.79
CA THR A 82 0.97 8.72 3.58
C THR A 82 2.30 9.44 3.72
N ALA A 83 2.52 10.12 4.85
CA ALA A 83 3.79 10.80 5.08
C ALA A 83 4.97 9.83 5.23
N VAL A 84 4.78 8.68 5.87
CA VAL A 84 5.78 7.60 5.92
C VAL A 84 6.14 7.16 4.50
N LYS A 85 5.13 6.89 3.68
CA LYS A 85 5.33 6.49 2.29
C LYS A 85 6.11 7.56 1.52
N GLU A 86 5.67 8.81 1.57
CA GLU A 86 6.22 9.88 0.73
C GLU A 86 7.59 10.38 1.17
N ARG A 87 7.81 10.50 2.49
CA ARG A 87 9.04 11.09 3.05
C ARG A 87 10.11 10.07 3.39
N LEU A 88 9.75 8.81 3.68
CA LEU A 88 10.72 7.78 4.07
C LEU A 88 10.85 6.70 3.00
N TRP A 89 9.74 6.12 2.55
CA TRP A 89 9.79 4.97 1.64
C TRP A 89 10.17 5.35 0.20
N LEU A 90 9.48 6.33 -0.40
CA LEU A 90 9.70 6.72 -1.79
C LEU A 90 11.16 7.14 -2.08
N PRO A 91 11.83 7.95 -1.24
CA PRO A 91 13.22 8.35 -1.49
C PRO A 91 14.19 7.17 -1.50
N ILE A 92 14.03 6.21 -0.58
CA ILE A 92 14.88 5.00 -0.52
C ILE A 92 14.64 4.15 -1.77
N MET A 93 13.37 3.89 -2.10
CA MET A 93 13.00 3.10 -3.28
C MET A 93 13.52 3.73 -4.59
N GLN A 94 13.38 5.06 -4.75
CA GLN A 94 13.87 5.77 -5.93
C GLN A 94 15.40 5.68 -6.02
N SER A 95 16.10 5.82 -4.90
CA SER A 95 17.56 5.73 -4.86
C SER A 95 18.08 4.33 -5.18
N MET A 96 17.37 3.28 -4.74
CA MET A 96 17.79 1.89 -4.97
C MET A 96 17.43 1.35 -6.35
N PHE A 97 16.28 1.74 -6.90
CA PHE A 97 15.71 1.08 -8.08
C PHE A 97 15.27 2.03 -9.20
N ASP A 98 15.36 3.34 -9.04
CA ASP A 98 14.82 4.36 -9.97
C ASP A 98 13.32 4.15 -10.30
N ILE A 99 12.58 3.59 -9.36
CA ILE A 99 11.14 3.34 -9.47
C ILE A 99 10.39 4.49 -8.78
N LYS A 100 9.43 5.11 -9.46
CA LYS A 100 8.64 6.24 -8.91
C LYS A 100 7.34 5.84 -8.23
N SER A 101 6.92 4.58 -8.35
CA SER A 101 5.64 4.11 -7.80
C SER A 101 5.80 2.76 -7.12
N THR A 102 5.33 2.67 -5.87
CA THR A 102 5.30 1.43 -5.09
C THR A 102 4.51 0.31 -5.77
N ALA A 103 3.62 0.64 -6.71
CA ALA A 103 2.88 -0.36 -7.49
C ALA A 103 3.80 -1.21 -8.39
N LYS A 104 4.92 -0.64 -8.85
CA LYS A 104 5.85 -1.30 -9.80
C LYS A 104 6.92 -2.18 -9.12
N LEU A 105 6.96 -2.16 -7.80
CA LEU A 105 8.12 -2.50 -6.98
C LEU A 105 8.09 -3.97 -6.55
N ASP A 106 8.82 -4.92 -7.14
CA ASP A 106 8.65 -6.38 -6.93
C ASP A 106 8.75 -6.85 -5.44
N ARG A 107 8.41 -8.11 -5.15
CA ARG A 107 8.38 -8.61 -3.75
C ARG A 107 9.73 -8.51 -3.05
N LYS A 108 10.80 -8.84 -3.77
CA LYS A 108 12.17 -8.82 -3.25
C LYS A 108 12.59 -7.38 -3.02
N GLN A 109 12.32 -6.51 -3.98
CA GLN A 109 12.62 -5.09 -3.87
C GLN A 109 11.86 -4.42 -2.70
N VAL A 110 10.62 -4.82 -2.42
CA VAL A 110 9.88 -4.36 -1.23
C VAL A 110 10.60 -4.75 0.07
N SER A 111 11.04 -6.01 0.18
CA SER A 111 11.82 -6.46 1.34
C SER A 111 13.14 -5.70 1.49
N GLU A 112 13.84 -5.44 0.38
CA GLU A 112 15.10 -4.69 0.37
C GLU A 112 14.91 -3.23 0.85
N VAL A 113 13.84 -2.53 0.43
CA VAL A 113 13.54 -1.18 0.94
C VAL A 113 13.21 -1.22 2.44
N TYR A 114 12.41 -2.20 2.87
CA TYR A 114 12.06 -2.38 4.29
C TYR A 114 13.31 -2.58 5.16
N GLU A 115 14.25 -3.44 4.75
CA GLU A 115 15.47 -3.70 5.51
C GLU A 115 16.35 -2.45 5.65
N VAL A 116 16.47 -1.66 4.59
CA VAL A 116 17.24 -0.40 4.62
C VAL A 116 16.57 0.60 5.57
N LEU A 117 15.26 0.78 5.46
CA LEU A 117 14.52 1.72 6.32
C LEU A 117 14.54 1.27 7.79
N SER A 118 14.31 -0.01 8.06
CA SER A 118 14.34 -0.60 9.40
C SER A 118 15.71 -0.46 10.05
N ARG A 119 16.79 -0.75 9.31
CA ARG A 119 18.16 -0.55 9.80
C ARG A 119 18.45 0.91 10.15
N TRP A 120 18.01 1.84 9.30
CA TRP A 120 18.20 3.26 9.53
C TRP A 120 17.45 3.74 10.77
N LEU A 121 16.17 3.35 10.93
CA LEU A 121 15.36 3.66 12.11
C LEU A 121 15.94 3.07 13.40
N ALA A 122 16.46 1.84 13.35
CA ALA A 122 17.10 1.21 14.50
C ALA A 122 18.39 1.93 14.91
N THR A 123 19.20 2.34 13.94
CA THR A 123 20.52 2.94 14.21
C THR A 123 20.42 4.40 14.63
N GLU A 124 19.59 5.19 13.94
CA GLU A 124 19.51 6.64 14.13
C GLU A 124 18.44 7.07 15.13
N LYS A 125 17.37 6.28 15.27
CA LYS A 125 16.18 6.65 16.05
C LYS A 125 15.84 5.68 17.17
N SER A 126 16.53 4.54 17.29
CA SER A 126 16.22 3.48 18.26
C SER A 126 14.77 2.99 18.20
N ILE A 127 14.16 3.02 17.00
CA ILE A 127 12.77 2.59 16.77
C ILE A 127 12.78 1.28 15.99
N LEU A 128 12.03 0.30 16.50
CA LEU A 128 11.83 -1.00 15.89
C LEU A 128 10.33 -1.19 15.61
N VAL A 129 10.02 -1.67 14.41
CA VAL A 129 8.64 -1.96 13.97
C VAL A 129 8.60 -3.37 13.42
N ASP A 130 7.92 -4.26 14.15
CA ASP A 130 7.76 -5.69 13.86
C ASP A 130 6.53 -5.98 12.97
#